data_AF-A0A3D1KVQ4-F1
#
_entry.id   AF-A0A3D1KVQ4-F1
#
_cell.length_a   1.000
_cell.length_b   1.000
_cell.length_c   1.000
_cell.angle_alpha   90.00
_cell.angle_beta   90.00
_cell.angle_gamma   90.00
#
_symmetry.space_group_name_H-M   'P 1'
#
loop_
_entity.id
_entity.type
_entity.pdbx_description
1 polymer ?
#
loop_
_entity_poly.entity_id
_entity_poly.type
_entity_poly.pdbx_seq_one_letter_code
_entity_poly.pdbx_strand_id
1 'polypeptide(L)'
;MTKPNFANDQKKKMEIWRETNISTKEHGTQSKNRKTGEPVYHSYILPRRNWTETVYSGIRKELNEYLDNPEYDVKAHTGTHNLLSSWVVCSNLYFMVRTNESLRQIMLRFLQENVSDQIFEINDVQLEFAFPEKDELHPSRLLGEMDGSRGSGQTSPDIAFLVKTKTGFGLVMTENKFVEHSFYPCSARRTTSKGEHEGNPDPSRCMKATIGYVHKSNCHQTTWGRKYWSLLNLSEFGKRTLQRCPAATAGYQLFRQQALAEGIAQSGRYALVASTVAFDERNTDLSGCLKTTGINDFQTGWGKLFEGKAMFTTWTHQEWVQFVRDNQVNGEFDEWLEYLKERYYY
;
A
#
# COMPACT_ATOMS: atom_id res chain seq x y z
N MET A 1 -23.62 -9.75 20.67
CA MET A 1 -22.92 -10.54 19.64
C MET A 1 -21.69 -9.75 19.22
N THR A 2 -20.50 -10.33 19.36
CA THR A 2 -19.23 -9.71 18.97
C THR A 2 -19.20 -9.57 17.45
N LYS A 3 -18.97 -8.36 16.94
CA LYS A 3 -18.86 -8.12 15.49
C LYS A 3 -17.76 -9.06 14.93
N PRO A 4 -18.01 -9.77 13.81
CA PRO A 4 -16.98 -10.60 13.18
C PRO A 4 -15.73 -9.75 12.89
N ASN A 5 -14.55 -10.28 13.25
CA ASN A 5 -13.28 -9.62 12.96
C ASN A 5 -12.80 -10.14 11.61
N PHE A 6 -12.80 -9.27 10.59
CA PHE A 6 -12.45 -9.60 9.22
C PHE A 6 -11.10 -10.35 9.11
N ALA A 7 -10.07 -9.89 9.83
CA ALA A 7 -8.75 -10.55 9.81
C ALA A 7 -8.79 -11.97 10.38
N ASN A 8 -9.60 -12.22 11.42
CA ASN A 8 -9.78 -13.57 11.96
C ASN A 8 -10.56 -14.49 11.00
N ASP A 9 -11.52 -13.95 10.26
CA ASP A 9 -12.26 -14.72 9.27
C ASP A 9 -11.38 -15.08 8.08
N GLN A 10 -10.58 -14.13 7.58
CA GLN A 10 -9.57 -14.42 6.55
C GLN A 10 -8.51 -15.41 7.02
N LYS A 11 -8.08 -15.33 8.27
CA LYS A 11 -7.18 -16.31 8.87
C LYS A 11 -7.73 -17.73 8.75
N LYS A 12 -8.97 -17.98 9.21
CA LYS A 12 -9.59 -19.32 9.16
C LYS A 12 -9.70 -19.83 7.73
N LYS A 13 -10.08 -18.95 6.80
CA LYS A 13 -10.12 -19.27 5.37
C LYS A 13 -8.76 -19.69 4.83
N MET A 14 -7.69 -18.99 5.21
CA MET A 14 -6.33 -19.32 4.77
C MET A 14 -5.82 -20.62 5.37
N GLU A 15 -6.24 -20.95 6.59
CA GLU A 15 -5.94 -22.25 7.21
C GLU A 15 -6.55 -23.39 6.38
N ILE A 16 -7.82 -23.28 5.99
CA ILE A 16 -8.52 -24.26 5.15
C ILE A 16 -7.88 -24.35 3.76
N TRP A 17 -7.70 -23.20 3.09
CA TRP A 17 -7.13 -23.16 1.74
C TRP A 17 -5.74 -23.81 1.69
N ARG A 18 -4.91 -23.59 2.74
CA ARG A 18 -3.58 -24.16 2.84
C ARG A 18 -3.58 -25.70 2.82
N GLU A 19 -4.58 -26.36 3.40
CA GLU A 19 -4.59 -27.81 3.55
C GLU A 19 -4.51 -28.54 2.20
N THR A 20 -5.12 -27.97 1.17
CA THR A 20 -5.20 -28.53 -0.18
C THR A 20 -4.24 -27.90 -1.19
N ASN A 21 -3.81 -26.65 -0.95
CA ASN A 21 -3.04 -25.88 -1.95
C ASN A 21 -1.54 -25.74 -1.64
N ILE A 22 -1.11 -26.06 -0.41
CA ILE A 22 0.30 -25.94 0.00
C ILE A 22 0.87 -27.34 0.27
N SER A 23 2.04 -27.59 -0.33
CA SER A 23 2.71 -28.89 -0.27
C SER A 23 3.28 -29.16 1.13
N THR A 24 3.89 -28.15 1.75
CA THR A 24 4.47 -28.29 3.09
C THR A 24 3.41 -28.27 4.19
N LYS A 25 3.47 -29.26 5.08
CA LYS A 25 2.63 -29.32 6.28
C LYS A 25 3.26 -28.59 7.48
N GLU A 26 4.55 -28.26 7.41
CA GLU A 26 5.24 -27.49 8.45
C GLU A 26 4.67 -26.06 8.58
N HIS A 27 4.53 -25.58 9.82
CA HIS A 27 4.11 -24.21 10.10
C HIS A 27 5.32 -23.27 10.15
N GLY A 28 5.13 -22.05 9.68
CA GLY A 28 6.08 -20.95 9.79
C GLY A 28 5.81 -20.04 10.98
N THR A 29 6.66 -19.03 11.11
CA THR A 29 6.68 -18.07 12.21
C THR A 29 6.94 -16.66 11.68
N GLN A 30 6.34 -15.67 12.34
CA GLN A 30 6.59 -14.24 12.08
C GLN A 30 6.83 -13.45 13.37
N SER A 31 6.67 -14.08 14.53
CA SER A 31 6.88 -13.45 15.83
C SER A 31 7.54 -14.41 16.81
N LYS A 32 8.07 -13.84 17.88
CA LYS A 32 8.62 -14.57 19.03
C LYS A 32 7.80 -14.24 20.26
N ASN A 33 7.62 -15.22 21.13
CA ASN A 33 7.05 -15.00 22.45
C ASN A 33 7.94 -14.02 23.22
N ARG A 34 7.37 -12.92 23.69
CA ARG A 34 8.14 -11.86 24.37
C ARG A 34 8.80 -12.30 25.68
N LYS A 35 8.24 -13.32 26.34
CA LYS A 35 8.76 -13.83 27.62
C LYS A 35 9.85 -14.88 27.41
N THR A 36 9.64 -15.80 26.48
CA THR A 36 10.53 -16.97 26.31
C THR A 36 11.51 -16.81 25.15
N GLY A 37 11.27 -15.89 24.21
CA GLY A 37 12.07 -15.76 22.98
C GLY A 37 11.78 -16.85 21.93
N GLU A 38 10.97 -17.85 22.27
CA GLU A 38 10.58 -18.96 21.40
C GLU A 38 9.77 -18.47 20.18
N PRO A 39 9.96 -19.07 19.00
CA PRO A 39 9.13 -18.77 17.83
C PRO A 39 7.66 -19.12 18.07
N VAL A 40 6.75 -18.27 17.58
CA VAL A 40 5.31 -18.56 17.59
C VAL A 40 4.90 -19.05 16.21
N TYR A 41 4.48 -20.31 16.15
CA TYR A 41 4.06 -20.97 14.92
C TYR A 41 2.58 -20.72 14.61
N HIS A 42 2.27 -20.55 13.33
CA HIS A 42 0.93 -20.26 12.86
C HIS A 42 0.56 -21.14 11.67
N SER A 43 -0.64 -21.70 11.70
CA SER A 43 -1.24 -22.58 10.68
C SER A 43 -1.38 -21.92 9.31
N TYR A 44 -1.48 -20.59 9.23
CA TYR A 44 -1.61 -19.82 8.00
C TYR A 44 -0.27 -19.18 7.54
N ILE A 45 0.85 -19.54 8.17
CA ILE A 45 2.18 -19.08 7.82
C ILE A 45 3.01 -20.28 7.38
N LEU A 46 3.72 -20.15 6.27
CA LEU A 46 4.61 -21.18 5.73
C LEU A 46 6.04 -21.01 6.26
N PRO A 47 6.88 -22.04 6.26
CA PRO A 47 8.32 -21.88 6.41
C PRO A 47 8.83 -20.90 5.35
N ARG A 48 9.78 -20.02 5.71
CA ARG A 48 10.26 -18.95 4.80
C ARG A 48 10.76 -19.48 3.46
N ARG A 49 11.39 -20.67 3.44
CA ARG A 49 11.90 -21.32 2.22
C ARG A 49 10.79 -21.71 1.22
N ASN A 50 9.54 -21.80 1.66
CA ASN A 50 8.38 -22.20 0.88
C ASN A 50 7.51 -21.00 0.45
N TRP A 51 7.98 -19.75 0.61
CA TRP A 51 7.16 -18.56 0.42
C TRP A 51 6.55 -18.45 -0.99
N THR A 52 7.20 -18.97 -2.03
CA THR A 52 6.71 -18.93 -3.41
C THR A 52 5.42 -19.72 -3.62
N GLU A 53 5.10 -20.69 -2.76
CA GLU A 53 3.82 -21.40 -2.80
C GLU A 53 2.64 -20.47 -2.45
N THR A 54 2.92 -19.34 -1.79
CA THR A 54 1.94 -18.27 -1.57
C THR A 54 1.71 -17.40 -2.80
N VAL A 55 2.34 -17.65 -3.94
CA VAL A 55 2.11 -16.87 -5.18
C VAL A 55 1.31 -17.70 -6.17
N TYR A 56 0.46 -17.08 -7.00
CA TYR A 56 -0.24 -17.74 -8.09
C TYR A 56 0.76 -18.38 -9.04
N SER A 57 0.57 -19.65 -9.38
CA SER A 57 1.52 -20.43 -10.18
C SER A 57 1.87 -19.76 -11.51
N GLY A 58 0.90 -19.15 -12.18
CA GLY A 58 1.08 -18.50 -13.48
C GLY A 58 1.93 -17.22 -13.48
N ILE A 59 2.38 -16.73 -12.31
CA ILE A 59 3.34 -15.61 -12.24
C ILE A 59 4.61 -15.92 -11.44
N ARG A 60 4.73 -17.13 -10.86
CA ARG A 60 5.82 -17.46 -9.92
C ARG A 60 7.20 -17.27 -10.53
N LYS A 61 7.38 -17.73 -11.76
CA LYS A 61 8.67 -17.70 -12.45
C LYS A 61 9.07 -16.25 -12.74
N GLU A 62 8.18 -15.52 -13.40
CA GLU A 62 8.38 -14.13 -13.81
C GLU A 62 8.56 -13.20 -12.61
N LEU A 63 7.82 -13.46 -11.51
CA LEU A 63 7.98 -12.70 -10.27
C LEU A 63 9.35 -12.95 -9.63
N ASN A 64 9.82 -14.19 -9.59
CA ASN A 64 11.16 -14.47 -9.07
C ASN A 64 12.25 -13.84 -9.95
N GLU A 65 12.14 -13.95 -11.27
CA GLU A 65 13.07 -13.29 -12.21
C GLU A 65 13.08 -11.77 -12.02
N TYR A 66 11.92 -11.16 -11.75
CA TYR A 66 11.81 -9.74 -11.42
C TYR A 66 12.49 -9.38 -10.09
N LEU A 67 12.33 -10.21 -9.05
CA LEU A 67 12.96 -9.98 -7.75
C LEU A 67 14.47 -10.22 -7.75
N ASP A 68 14.95 -11.17 -8.57
CA ASP A 68 16.35 -11.52 -8.68
C ASP A 68 17.13 -10.57 -9.61
N ASN A 69 16.43 -9.76 -10.42
CA ASN A 69 17.08 -8.83 -11.34
C ASN A 69 17.58 -7.57 -10.58
N PRO A 70 18.91 -7.34 -10.53
CA PRO A 70 19.50 -6.21 -9.81
C PRO A 70 19.15 -4.84 -10.41
N GLU A 71 18.68 -4.77 -11.66
CA GLU A 71 18.22 -3.52 -12.27
C GLU A 71 16.94 -2.97 -11.62
N TYR A 72 16.09 -3.86 -11.10
CA TYR A 72 14.87 -3.43 -10.42
C TYR A 72 15.12 -3.11 -8.94
N ASP A 73 16.11 -3.73 -8.30
CA ASP A 73 16.43 -3.56 -6.86
C ASP A 73 15.17 -3.64 -5.96
N VAL A 74 14.29 -4.60 -6.26
CA VAL A 74 13.08 -4.87 -5.47
C VAL A 74 13.32 -6.04 -4.55
N LYS A 75 13.04 -5.83 -3.26
CA LYS A 75 13.08 -6.91 -2.28
C LYS A 75 11.67 -7.38 -1.96
N ALA A 76 11.49 -8.69 -1.92
CA ALA A 76 10.27 -9.28 -1.43
C ALA A 76 10.04 -8.87 0.04
N HIS A 77 8.80 -8.51 0.37
CA HIS A 77 8.46 -8.10 1.73
C HIS A 77 8.74 -9.24 2.74
N THR A 78 9.19 -8.90 3.95
CA THR A 78 9.60 -9.91 4.97
C THR A 78 8.48 -10.87 5.42
N GLY A 79 7.24 -10.60 5.04
CA GLY A 79 6.05 -11.39 5.33
C GLY A 79 5.51 -12.20 4.15
N THR A 80 6.24 -12.39 3.05
CA THR A 80 5.74 -13.16 1.88
C THR A 80 5.34 -14.60 2.20
N HIS A 81 5.89 -15.20 3.25
CA HIS A 81 5.52 -16.54 3.71
C HIS A 81 4.20 -16.58 4.52
N ASN A 82 3.55 -15.43 4.76
CA ASN A 82 2.26 -15.34 5.42
C ASN A 82 1.14 -15.28 4.38
N LEU A 83 0.16 -16.19 4.45
CA LEU A 83 -0.97 -16.22 3.51
C LEU A 83 -1.86 -14.97 3.58
N LEU A 84 -1.77 -14.20 4.66
CA LEU A 84 -2.44 -12.92 4.86
C LEU A 84 -1.59 -11.71 4.42
N SER A 85 -0.50 -11.91 3.70
CA SER A 85 0.37 -10.83 3.24
C SER A 85 -0.29 -9.99 2.15
N SER A 86 -0.42 -8.69 2.39
CA SER A 86 -0.90 -7.73 1.39
C SER A 86 0.05 -7.58 0.22
N TRP A 87 1.36 -7.74 0.41
CA TRP A 87 2.33 -7.75 -0.67
C TRP A 87 2.10 -8.92 -1.65
N VAL A 88 1.78 -10.10 -1.10
CA VAL A 88 1.48 -11.29 -1.90
C VAL A 88 0.13 -11.14 -2.62
N VAL A 89 -0.88 -10.59 -1.95
CA VAL A 89 -2.16 -10.23 -2.58
C VAL A 89 -1.93 -9.26 -3.75
N CYS A 90 -1.15 -8.20 -3.54
CA CYS A 90 -0.78 -7.22 -4.56
C CYS A 90 -0.13 -7.90 -5.78
N SER A 91 0.87 -8.76 -5.52
CA SER A 91 1.56 -9.50 -6.58
C SER A 91 0.60 -10.39 -7.37
N ASN A 92 -0.27 -11.15 -6.67
CA ASN A 92 -1.23 -12.03 -7.30
C ASN A 92 -2.31 -11.27 -8.10
N LEU A 93 -2.68 -10.06 -7.70
CA LEU A 93 -3.68 -9.25 -8.38
C LEU A 93 -3.14 -8.45 -9.57
N TYR A 94 -1.90 -7.96 -9.48
CA TYR A 94 -1.43 -6.90 -10.37
C TYR A 94 -0.15 -7.25 -11.14
N PHE A 95 0.65 -8.21 -10.70
CA PHE A 95 1.92 -8.48 -11.37
C PHE A 95 1.73 -9.03 -12.80
N MET A 96 0.67 -9.82 -13.03
CA MET A 96 0.35 -10.35 -14.37
C MET A 96 0.06 -9.24 -15.40
N VAL A 97 -0.39 -8.06 -14.97
CA VAL A 97 -0.58 -6.88 -15.85
C VAL A 97 0.73 -6.46 -16.51
N ARG A 98 1.87 -6.72 -15.85
CA ARG A 98 3.20 -6.44 -16.39
C ARG A 98 3.52 -7.29 -17.61
N THR A 99 3.15 -8.57 -17.59
CA THR A 99 3.63 -9.58 -18.55
C THR A 99 2.57 -10.04 -19.55
N ASN A 100 1.28 -9.83 -19.28
CA ASN A 100 0.19 -10.19 -20.18
C ASN A 100 -0.44 -8.93 -20.79
N GLU A 101 -0.38 -8.81 -22.12
CA GLU A 101 -0.88 -7.65 -22.86
C GLU A 101 -2.41 -7.53 -22.81
N SER A 102 -3.16 -8.64 -22.94
CA SER A 102 -4.62 -8.63 -22.83
C SER A 102 -5.09 -8.07 -21.47
N LEU A 103 -4.48 -8.54 -20.38
CA LEU A 103 -4.78 -8.07 -19.03
C LEU A 103 -4.33 -6.61 -18.82
N ARG A 104 -3.23 -6.20 -19.45
CA ARG A 104 -2.80 -4.80 -19.49
C ARG A 104 -3.83 -3.88 -20.14
N GLN A 105 -4.46 -4.31 -21.24
CA GLN A 105 -5.53 -3.55 -21.89
C GLN A 105 -6.81 -3.50 -21.04
N ILE A 106 -7.12 -4.55 -20.26
CA ILE A 106 -8.21 -4.52 -19.29
C ILE A 106 -7.90 -3.54 -18.14
N MET A 107 -6.69 -3.59 -17.57
CA MET A 107 -6.26 -2.64 -16.53
C MET A 107 -6.27 -1.20 -17.05
N LEU A 108 -5.85 -0.96 -18.30
CA LEU A 108 -5.91 0.36 -18.91
C LEU A 108 -7.33 0.93 -18.88
N ARG A 109 -8.32 0.15 -19.32
CA ARG A 109 -9.74 0.55 -19.26
C ARG A 109 -10.21 0.78 -17.83
N PHE A 110 -9.83 -0.08 -16.91
CA PHE A 110 -10.15 0.09 -15.49
C PHE A 110 -9.59 1.41 -14.92
N LEU A 111 -8.33 1.75 -15.23
CA LEU A 111 -7.71 3.01 -14.82
C LEU A 111 -8.34 4.23 -15.51
N GLN A 112 -8.82 4.11 -16.76
CA GLN A 112 -9.56 5.17 -17.43
C GLN A 112 -10.86 5.51 -16.70
N GLU A 113 -11.58 4.48 -16.23
CA GLU A 113 -12.85 4.64 -15.50
C GLU A 113 -12.66 5.12 -14.05
N ASN A 114 -11.62 4.64 -13.37
CA ASN A 114 -11.46 4.85 -11.92
C ASN A 114 -10.41 5.91 -11.54
N VAL A 115 -9.55 6.31 -12.47
CA VAL A 115 -8.49 7.31 -12.25
C VAL A 115 -8.65 8.49 -13.21
N SER A 116 -8.53 8.28 -14.52
CA SER A 116 -8.69 9.36 -15.51
C SER A 116 -8.78 8.85 -16.94
N ASP A 117 -9.76 9.37 -17.68
CA ASP A 117 -9.95 9.19 -19.13
C ASP A 117 -8.82 9.79 -19.99
N GLN A 118 -7.87 10.51 -19.39
CA GLN A 118 -6.69 11.00 -20.07
C GLN A 118 -5.65 9.91 -20.31
N ILE A 119 -5.68 8.83 -19.53
CA ILE A 119 -4.75 7.71 -19.65
C ILE A 119 -5.06 6.96 -20.94
N PHE A 120 -4.06 6.65 -21.77
CA PHE A 120 -4.26 5.89 -23.01
C PHE A 120 -3.29 4.70 -23.18
N GLU A 121 -2.29 4.56 -22.32
CA GLU A 121 -1.32 3.45 -22.37
C GLU A 121 -0.73 3.21 -20.98
N ILE A 122 -0.51 1.94 -20.64
CA ILE A 122 0.32 1.54 -19.48
C ILE A 122 1.68 1.12 -20.05
N ASN A 123 2.70 1.92 -19.80
CA ASN A 123 4.07 1.64 -20.26
C ASN A 123 4.73 0.56 -19.41
N ASP A 124 4.51 0.62 -18.09
CA ASP A 124 5.18 -0.25 -17.15
C ASP A 124 4.38 -0.43 -15.85
N VAL A 125 4.63 -1.56 -15.17
CA VAL A 125 3.99 -1.95 -13.91
C VAL A 125 5.07 -2.38 -12.93
N GLN A 126 5.29 -1.63 -11.86
CA GLN A 126 6.40 -1.85 -10.93
C GLN A 126 5.92 -2.12 -9.50
N LEU A 127 6.38 -3.21 -8.90
CA LEU A 127 6.17 -3.49 -7.47
C LEU A 127 7.12 -2.63 -6.63
N GLU A 128 6.67 -2.21 -5.44
CA GLU A 128 7.47 -1.45 -4.47
C GLU A 128 8.13 -0.22 -5.08
N PHE A 129 7.37 0.59 -5.84
CA PHE A 129 7.91 1.64 -6.70
C PHE A 129 8.77 2.65 -5.93
N ALA A 130 9.93 2.97 -6.50
CA ALA A 130 10.72 4.14 -6.14
C ALA A 130 11.47 4.62 -7.40
N PHE A 131 11.76 5.91 -7.46
CA PHE A 131 12.70 6.41 -8.46
C PHE A 131 14.11 5.83 -8.22
N PRO A 132 15.07 5.98 -9.16
CA PRO A 132 16.47 5.68 -8.87
C PRO A 132 17.03 6.60 -7.77
N GLU A 133 17.97 6.11 -6.94
CA GLU A 133 18.52 6.83 -5.77
C GLU A 133 19.09 8.23 -6.09
N LYS A 134 19.59 8.42 -7.31
CA LYS A 134 20.15 9.70 -7.78
C LYS A 134 19.10 10.71 -8.23
N ASP A 135 17.86 10.26 -8.49
CA ASP A 135 16.76 11.11 -8.95
C ASP A 135 16.22 11.96 -7.78
N GLU A 136 15.94 13.24 -8.02
CA GLU A 136 15.40 14.16 -7.01
C GLU A 136 14.05 13.73 -6.45
N LEU A 137 13.28 12.94 -7.20
CA LEU A 137 12.01 12.37 -6.79
C LEU A 137 12.14 11.09 -5.95
N HIS A 138 13.37 10.61 -5.71
CA HIS A 138 13.62 9.51 -4.80
C HIS A 138 13.12 9.84 -3.38
N PRO A 139 12.49 8.89 -2.64
CA PRO A 139 12.01 9.13 -1.27
C PRO A 139 13.06 9.72 -0.32
N SER A 140 14.33 9.31 -0.42
CA SER A 140 15.40 9.89 0.41
C SER A 140 15.59 11.39 0.19
N ARG A 141 15.49 11.87 -1.07
CA ARG A 141 15.68 13.28 -1.43
C ARG A 141 14.39 14.09 -1.27
N LEU A 142 13.29 13.58 -1.82
CA LEU A 142 12.00 14.25 -1.86
C LEU A 142 11.33 14.28 -0.49
N LEU A 143 11.34 13.16 0.23
CA LEU A 143 10.66 13.00 1.51
C LEU A 143 11.60 13.03 2.72
N GLY A 144 12.91 12.99 2.52
CA GLY A 144 13.91 12.94 3.59
C GLY A 144 14.09 11.54 4.19
N GLU A 145 13.70 10.48 3.48
CA GLU A 145 13.74 9.11 3.97
C GLU A 145 15.07 8.40 3.70
N MET A 146 16.12 8.76 4.44
CA MET A 146 17.50 8.34 4.17
C MET A 146 17.80 6.87 4.50
N ASP A 147 17.04 6.25 5.40
CA ASP A 147 17.40 4.98 6.06
C ASP A 147 16.65 3.76 5.49
N GLY A 148 16.16 3.84 4.25
CA GLY A 148 15.26 2.86 3.66
C GLY A 148 15.65 2.38 2.25
N SER A 149 14.91 1.38 1.77
CA SER A 149 15.00 0.80 0.42
C SER A 149 13.61 0.30 0.00
N ARG A 150 13.42 -0.06 -1.28
CA ARG A 150 12.14 -0.57 -1.79
C ARG A 150 11.65 -1.75 -0.92
N GLY A 151 10.48 -1.61 -0.29
CA GLY A 151 9.89 -2.59 0.62
C GLY A 151 10.33 -2.52 2.10
N SER A 152 11.17 -1.55 2.50
CA SER A 152 11.59 -1.40 3.91
C SER A 152 12.07 0.01 4.26
N GLY A 153 11.49 0.62 5.29
CA GLY A 153 12.02 1.85 5.90
C GLY A 153 11.85 3.15 5.10
N GLN A 154 11.45 3.06 3.82
CA GLN A 154 11.04 4.20 2.97
C GLN A 154 9.61 4.01 2.46
N THR A 155 9.12 5.00 1.72
CA THR A 155 7.82 5.01 1.07
C THR A 155 8.02 4.43 -0.31
N SER A 156 7.49 3.23 -0.52
CA SER A 156 7.46 2.56 -1.80
C SER A 156 6.04 2.04 -1.99
N PRO A 157 5.21 2.68 -2.85
CA PRO A 157 3.89 2.16 -3.17
C PRO A 157 3.97 0.70 -3.62
N ASP A 158 3.09 -0.16 -3.10
CA ASP A 158 3.14 -1.61 -3.33
C ASP A 158 3.12 -1.94 -4.83
N ILE A 159 2.36 -1.16 -5.62
CA ILE A 159 2.36 -1.21 -7.08
C ILE A 159 2.24 0.20 -7.68
N ALA A 160 2.96 0.45 -8.77
CA ALA A 160 2.78 1.63 -9.59
C ALA A 160 2.55 1.28 -11.06
N PHE A 161 1.61 2.01 -11.69
CA PHE A 161 1.38 1.99 -13.12
C PHE A 161 2.00 3.27 -13.72
N LEU A 162 3.02 3.10 -14.55
CA LEU A 162 3.62 4.17 -15.32
C LEU A 162 2.82 4.27 -16.62
N VAL A 163 2.18 5.41 -16.86
CA VAL A 163 1.21 5.55 -17.94
C VAL A 163 1.56 6.68 -18.90
N LYS A 164 1.02 6.64 -20.12
CA LYS A 164 0.92 7.83 -20.98
C LYS A 164 -0.49 8.40 -20.89
N THR A 165 -0.52 9.73 -20.92
CA THR A 165 -1.73 10.55 -20.91
C THR A 165 -1.76 11.44 -22.15
N LYS A 166 -2.95 11.93 -22.51
CA LYS A 166 -3.15 12.84 -23.65
C LYS A 166 -2.18 14.05 -23.66
N THR A 167 -1.65 14.46 -22.50
CA THR A 167 -0.78 15.64 -22.36
C THR A 167 0.62 15.34 -21.82
N GLY A 168 1.02 14.07 -21.67
CA GLY A 168 2.34 13.71 -21.14
C GLY A 168 2.38 12.37 -20.41
N PHE A 169 3.35 12.17 -19.52
CA PHE A 169 3.43 10.96 -18.69
C PHE A 169 2.56 11.07 -17.44
N GLY A 170 2.10 9.93 -16.94
CA GLY A 170 1.39 9.84 -15.68
C GLY A 170 1.95 8.73 -14.78
N LEU A 171 1.60 8.80 -13.50
CA LEU A 171 1.97 7.82 -12.49
C LEU A 171 0.79 7.55 -11.56
N VAL A 172 0.35 6.29 -11.49
CA VAL A 172 -0.67 5.84 -10.54
C VAL A 172 0.02 4.96 -9.49
N MET A 173 0.11 5.44 -8.25
CA MET A 173 0.84 4.81 -7.14
C MET A 173 -0.12 4.25 -6.11
N THR A 174 -0.15 2.93 -5.95
CA THR A 174 -1.16 2.25 -5.16
C THR A 174 -0.55 1.51 -3.96
N GLU A 175 -1.06 1.82 -2.77
CA GLU A 175 -0.89 1.00 -1.57
C GLU A 175 -1.97 -0.10 -1.60
N ASN A 176 -1.57 -1.34 -1.38
CA ASN A 176 -2.45 -2.50 -1.39
C ASN A 176 -2.68 -3.01 0.04
N LYS A 177 -3.94 -3.09 0.48
CA LYS A 177 -4.32 -3.52 1.83
C LYS A 177 -5.21 -4.74 1.81
N PHE A 178 -4.85 -5.75 2.60
CA PHE A 178 -5.67 -6.94 2.76
C PHE A 178 -6.33 -6.95 4.15
N VAL A 179 -5.63 -7.45 5.16
CA VAL A 179 -6.19 -7.65 6.52
C VAL A 179 -5.76 -6.61 7.54
N GLU A 180 -4.92 -5.64 7.17
CA GLU A 180 -4.52 -4.58 8.06
C GLU A 180 -5.73 -3.76 8.50
N HIS A 181 -5.78 -3.40 9.78
CA HIS A 181 -6.87 -2.59 10.34
C HIS A 181 -6.58 -1.08 10.27
N SER A 182 -5.41 -0.67 9.76
CA SER A 182 -4.99 0.73 9.63
C SER A 182 -3.76 0.88 8.73
N PHE A 183 -3.38 2.13 8.44
CA PHE A 183 -2.13 2.52 7.78
C PHE A 183 -1.01 2.83 8.79
N TYR A 184 -1.05 2.17 9.94
CA TYR A 184 -0.14 2.29 11.09
C TYR A 184 -0.06 3.68 11.76
N PRO A 185 0.33 3.73 13.04
CA PRO A 185 0.65 4.99 13.72
C PRO A 185 2.00 5.56 13.25
N CYS A 186 2.12 6.89 13.33
CA CYS A 186 3.37 7.60 13.06
C CYS A 186 4.51 7.11 13.96
N SER A 187 5.62 6.70 13.33
CA SER A 187 6.82 6.23 14.02
C SER A 187 7.43 7.28 14.96
N ALA A 188 7.40 8.56 14.57
CA ALA A 188 7.91 9.69 15.36
C ALA A 188 7.00 10.13 16.52
N ARG A 189 6.01 9.33 16.92
CA ARG A 189 5.27 9.56 18.18
C ARG A 189 5.83 8.80 19.38
N ARG A 190 6.79 7.90 19.16
CA ARG A 190 7.43 7.15 20.24
C ARG A 190 8.29 8.10 21.07
N THR A 191 8.24 7.94 22.39
CA THR A 191 9.07 8.70 23.34
C THR A 191 10.48 8.13 23.47
N THR A 192 10.68 6.89 23.04
CA THR A 192 11.99 6.24 23.06
C THR A 192 12.70 6.41 21.73
N SER A 193 14.00 6.70 21.80
CA SER A 193 14.87 6.74 20.63
C SER A 193 15.00 5.36 19.98
N LYS A 194 15.24 5.33 18.67
CA LYS A 194 15.46 4.11 17.90
C LYS A 194 16.54 4.34 16.85
N GLY A 195 17.70 3.71 17.03
CA GLY A 195 18.86 3.99 16.19
C GLY A 195 19.27 5.45 16.34
N GLU A 196 19.45 6.14 15.22
CA GLU A 196 19.81 7.57 15.17
C GLU A 196 18.60 8.50 15.34
N HIS A 197 17.38 7.96 15.38
CA HIS A 197 16.17 8.76 15.56
C HIS A 197 15.88 9.02 17.03
N GLU A 198 15.98 10.29 17.43
CA GLU A 198 15.62 10.75 18.77
C GLU A 198 14.12 10.53 19.08
N GLY A 199 13.85 10.11 20.31
CA GLY A 199 12.50 10.00 20.83
C GLY A 199 11.77 11.34 20.84
N ASN A 200 10.46 11.32 20.61
CA ASN A 200 9.63 12.51 20.61
C ASN A 200 9.42 13.01 22.05
N PRO A 201 9.87 14.24 22.38
CA PRO A 201 9.76 14.79 23.73
C PRO A 201 8.33 15.17 24.11
N ASP A 202 7.44 15.37 23.14
CA ASP A 202 6.02 15.65 23.40
C ASP A 202 5.12 15.08 22.28
N PRO A 203 4.71 13.79 22.40
CA PRO A 203 3.79 13.16 21.45
C PRO A 203 2.38 13.74 21.45
N SER A 204 2.02 14.58 22.43
CA SER A 204 0.68 15.20 22.53
C SER A 204 0.49 16.30 21.48
N ARG A 205 1.58 16.88 20.97
CA ARG A 205 1.59 17.81 19.82
C ARG A 205 0.76 17.32 18.65
N CYS A 206 0.90 16.05 18.28
CA CYS A 206 0.18 15.45 17.16
C CYS A 206 -1.32 15.23 17.43
N MET A 207 -1.78 15.38 18.68
CA MET A 207 -3.16 15.13 19.10
C MET A 207 -4.00 16.41 19.16
N LYS A 208 -3.37 17.58 18.94
CA LYS A 208 -4.06 18.87 18.87
C LYS A 208 -4.81 19.00 17.55
N ALA A 209 -6.02 19.55 17.60
CA ALA A 209 -6.82 19.84 16.40
C ALA A 209 -6.07 20.80 15.49
N THR A 210 -6.25 20.64 14.18
CA THR A 210 -5.50 21.46 13.21
C THR A 210 -5.94 22.91 13.24
N ILE A 211 -7.20 23.20 13.60
CA ILE A 211 -7.62 24.58 13.87
C ILE A 211 -6.81 25.15 15.05
N GLY A 212 -6.07 26.22 14.80
CA GLY A 212 -5.19 26.83 15.80
C GLY A 212 -3.88 26.08 16.07
N TYR A 213 -3.54 25.04 15.31
CA TYR A 213 -2.28 24.31 15.46
C TYR A 213 -1.58 24.03 14.12
N VAL A 214 -0.33 24.49 14.01
CA VAL A 214 0.47 24.33 12.80
C VAL A 214 1.30 23.06 12.88
N HIS A 215 0.78 21.93 12.38
CA HIS A 215 1.53 20.67 12.35
C HIS A 215 2.84 20.78 11.57
N LYS A 216 2.91 21.62 10.53
CA LYS A 216 4.10 21.82 9.69
C LYS A 216 5.35 22.21 10.48
N SER A 217 5.22 23.09 11.48
CA SER A 217 6.34 23.54 12.31
C SER A 217 6.52 22.74 13.60
N ASN A 218 5.55 21.88 13.95
CA ASN A 218 5.55 21.18 15.24
C ASN A 218 5.71 19.65 15.12
N CYS A 219 5.73 19.11 13.90
CA CYS A 219 5.84 17.69 13.67
C CYS A 219 7.26 17.19 14.00
N HIS A 220 7.37 16.21 14.91
CA HIS A 220 8.66 15.62 15.27
C HIS A 220 9.36 14.92 14.10
N GLN A 221 8.64 14.52 13.05
CA GLN A 221 9.26 13.98 11.84
C GLN A 221 10.25 14.96 11.19
N THR A 222 10.09 16.27 11.42
CA THR A 222 11.01 17.29 10.91
C THR A 222 12.38 17.23 11.59
N THR A 223 12.47 16.81 12.85
CA THR A 223 13.77 16.62 13.52
C THR A 223 14.53 15.42 12.96
N TRP A 224 13.80 14.45 12.41
CA TRP A 224 14.36 13.33 11.64
C TRP A 224 14.61 13.67 10.16
N GLY A 225 14.53 14.96 9.78
CA GLY A 225 14.77 15.43 8.41
C GLY A 225 13.65 15.14 7.41
N ARG A 226 12.50 14.62 7.85
CA ARG A 226 11.40 14.25 6.93
C ARG A 226 10.63 15.48 6.46
N LYS A 227 10.21 15.45 5.19
CA LYS A 227 9.66 16.59 4.43
C LYS A 227 8.16 16.48 4.12
N TYR A 228 7.43 15.55 4.74
CA TYR A 228 6.02 15.30 4.38
C TYR A 228 5.13 16.56 4.44
N TRP A 229 5.21 17.32 5.55
CA TRP A 229 4.43 18.55 5.74
C TRP A 229 4.93 19.74 4.93
N SER A 230 6.14 19.70 4.36
CA SER A 230 6.56 20.75 3.44
C SER A 230 5.92 20.61 2.07
N LEU A 231 5.52 19.40 1.69
CA LEU A 231 4.88 19.07 0.41
C LEU A 231 3.36 19.18 0.45
N LEU A 232 2.75 18.93 1.62
CA LEU A 232 1.30 18.92 1.79
C LEU A 232 0.76 20.23 2.35
N ASN A 233 -0.32 20.73 1.75
CA ASN A 233 -1.10 21.85 2.24
C ASN A 233 -2.51 21.38 2.60
N LEU A 234 -3.00 21.74 3.78
CA LEU A 234 -4.36 21.38 4.18
C LEU A 234 -5.37 22.29 3.51
N SER A 235 -6.42 21.68 2.97
CA SER A 235 -7.60 22.39 2.47
C SER A 235 -8.41 23.01 3.61
N GLU A 236 -9.35 23.89 3.29
CA GLU A 236 -10.35 24.36 4.25
C GLU A 236 -11.17 23.21 4.86
N PHE A 237 -11.48 22.18 4.08
CA PHE A 237 -12.11 20.97 4.60
C PHE A 237 -11.18 20.27 5.61
N GLY A 238 -9.90 20.09 5.28
CA GLY A 238 -8.93 19.46 6.18
C GLY A 238 -8.78 20.20 7.51
N LYS A 239 -8.68 21.54 7.48
CA LYS A 239 -8.56 22.38 8.69
C LYS A 239 -9.78 22.27 9.61
N ARG A 240 -10.99 22.13 9.06
CA ARG A 240 -12.25 22.00 9.82
C ARG A 240 -12.51 20.58 10.30
N THR A 241 -12.11 19.58 9.52
CA THR A 241 -12.37 18.17 9.81
C THR A 241 -11.37 17.57 10.80
N LEU A 242 -10.08 17.91 10.67
CA LEU A 242 -9.03 17.24 11.41
C LEU A 242 -8.98 17.63 12.89
N GLN A 243 -9.32 16.67 13.74
CA GLN A 243 -9.24 16.78 15.20
C GLN A 243 -7.83 16.52 15.75
N ARG A 244 -6.91 16.05 14.90
CA ARG A 244 -5.50 15.76 15.18
C ARG A 244 -4.75 15.54 13.88
N CYS A 245 -3.43 15.37 13.97
CA CYS A 245 -2.62 14.97 12.81
C CYS A 245 -3.13 13.64 12.22
N PRO A 246 -3.38 13.56 10.90
CA PRO A 246 -3.97 12.36 10.27
C PRO A 246 -3.07 11.13 10.38
N ALA A 247 -1.75 11.33 10.45
CA ALA A 247 -0.77 10.25 10.64
C ALA A 247 -0.62 9.77 12.09
N ALA A 248 -1.22 10.45 13.07
CA ALA A 248 -0.86 10.25 14.49
C ALA A 248 -1.14 8.82 15.00
N THR A 249 -2.25 8.22 14.59
CA THR A 249 -2.74 6.96 15.16
C THR A 249 -2.89 5.85 14.14
N ALA A 250 -3.31 6.16 12.92
CA ALA A 250 -3.71 5.13 11.95
C ALA A 250 -3.47 5.50 10.47
N GLY A 251 -3.04 6.71 10.14
CA GLY A 251 -2.93 7.19 8.75
C GLY A 251 -1.51 7.38 8.24
N TYR A 252 -0.48 6.80 8.88
CA TYR A 252 0.90 7.20 8.60
C TYR A 252 1.40 6.81 7.20
N GLN A 253 1.13 5.59 6.73
CA GLN A 253 1.54 5.22 5.36
C GLN A 253 0.81 6.06 4.32
N LEU A 254 -0.50 6.24 4.48
CA LEU A 254 -1.31 7.06 3.59
C LEU A 254 -0.82 8.51 3.52
N PHE A 255 -0.41 9.07 4.66
CA PHE A 255 0.20 10.40 4.74
C PHE A 255 1.53 10.50 3.98
N ARG A 256 2.40 9.49 4.08
CA ARG A 256 3.69 9.47 3.37
C ARG A 256 3.49 9.30 1.87
N GLN A 257 2.62 8.39 1.45
CA GLN A 257 2.30 8.20 0.04
C GLN A 257 1.65 9.45 -0.57
N GLN A 258 0.74 10.11 0.14
CA GLN A 258 0.17 11.37 -0.34
C GLN A 258 1.24 12.46 -0.49
N ALA A 259 2.18 12.56 0.46
CA ALA A 259 3.30 13.49 0.34
C ALA A 259 4.22 13.14 -0.84
N LEU A 260 4.47 11.85 -1.09
CA LEU A 260 5.20 11.38 -2.27
C LEU A 260 4.52 11.84 -3.56
N ALA A 261 3.22 11.53 -3.68
CA ALA A 261 2.42 11.88 -4.86
C ALA A 261 2.40 13.38 -5.11
N GLU A 262 2.17 14.17 -4.06
CA GLU A 262 2.14 15.62 -4.17
C GLU A 262 3.51 16.19 -4.56
N GLY A 263 4.60 15.70 -3.98
CA GLY A 263 5.95 16.11 -4.36
C GLY A 263 6.30 15.79 -5.81
N ILE A 264 5.92 14.60 -6.29
CA ILE A 264 6.08 14.21 -7.71
C ILE A 264 5.24 15.13 -8.61
N ALA A 265 3.98 15.38 -8.26
CA ALA A 265 3.09 16.25 -9.04
C ALA A 265 3.60 17.71 -9.10
N GLN A 266 4.17 18.21 -7.99
CA GLN A 266 4.74 19.55 -7.91
C GLN A 266 5.98 19.72 -8.80
N SER A 267 6.73 18.65 -9.08
CA SER A 267 7.91 18.69 -9.96
C SER A 267 7.60 19.07 -11.41
N GLY A 268 6.35 18.87 -11.86
CA GLY A 268 5.95 19.11 -13.25
C GLY A 268 6.45 18.06 -14.26
N ARG A 269 7.15 17.01 -13.82
CA ARG A 269 7.61 15.91 -14.70
C ARG A 269 6.47 15.02 -15.22
N TYR A 270 5.33 15.02 -14.54
CA TYR A 270 4.18 14.17 -14.84
C TYR A 270 2.94 15.04 -14.99
N ALA A 271 2.15 14.79 -16.03
CA ALA A 271 0.87 15.44 -16.27
C ALA A 271 -0.24 14.92 -15.35
N LEU A 272 -0.11 13.67 -14.88
CA LEU A 272 -1.04 13.03 -13.96
C LEU A 272 -0.27 12.29 -12.86
N VAL A 273 -0.63 12.51 -11.61
CA VAL A 273 -0.13 11.73 -10.47
C VAL A 273 -1.29 11.38 -9.57
N ALA A 274 -1.50 10.09 -9.32
CA ALA A 274 -2.53 9.60 -8.43
C ALA A 274 -1.91 8.83 -7.25
N SER A 275 -2.32 9.18 -6.04
CA SER A 275 -2.14 8.37 -4.83
C SER A 275 -3.37 7.50 -4.66
N THR A 276 -3.18 6.18 -4.64
CA THR A 276 -4.28 5.21 -4.66
C THR A 276 -4.18 4.20 -3.54
N VAL A 277 -5.35 3.69 -3.13
CA VAL A 277 -5.45 2.54 -2.22
C VAL A 277 -6.32 1.48 -2.86
N ALA A 278 -5.74 0.29 -3.05
CA ALA A 278 -6.46 -0.93 -3.37
C ALA A 278 -6.70 -1.71 -2.07
N PHE A 279 -7.93 -2.15 -1.80
CA PHE A 279 -8.21 -2.84 -0.54
C PHE A 279 -9.35 -3.87 -0.63
N ASP A 280 -9.45 -4.75 0.37
CA ASP A 280 -10.61 -5.65 0.49
C ASP A 280 -11.82 -4.90 1.07
N GLU A 281 -12.91 -4.80 0.31
CA GLU A 281 -14.11 -4.03 0.69
C GLU A 281 -14.73 -4.48 2.02
N ARG A 282 -14.52 -5.75 2.40
CA ARG A 282 -15.06 -6.34 3.63
C ARG A 282 -14.29 -5.87 4.87
N ASN A 283 -13.13 -5.25 4.70
CA ASN A 283 -12.30 -4.72 5.78
C ASN A 283 -12.83 -3.35 6.27
N THR A 284 -13.96 -3.38 6.97
CA THR A 284 -14.58 -2.17 7.53
C THR A 284 -13.75 -1.50 8.63
N ASP A 285 -12.83 -2.23 9.26
CA ASP A 285 -11.92 -1.68 10.27
C ASP A 285 -10.88 -0.76 9.61
N LEU A 286 -10.31 -1.16 8.47
CA LEU A 286 -9.45 -0.30 7.65
C LEU A 286 -10.22 0.92 7.15
N SER A 287 -11.40 0.72 6.57
CA SER A 287 -12.26 1.79 6.05
C SER A 287 -12.51 2.88 7.11
N GLY A 288 -12.79 2.47 8.34
CA GLY A 288 -13.04 3.36 9.47
C GLY A 288 -11.82 3.73 10.33
N CYS A 289 -10.59 3.37 9.93
CA CYS A 289 -9.44 3.47 10.83
C CYS A 289 -9.07 4.91 11.23
N LEU A 290 -9.49 5.89 10.43
CA LEU A 290 -9.19 7.31 10.63
C LEU A 290 -10.26 8.06 11.44
N LYS A 291 -11.30 7.38 11.96
CA LYS A 291 -12.41 8.01 12.72
C LYS A 291 -11.94 8.95 13.82
N THR A 292 -10.88 8.57 14.53
CA THR A 292 -10.30 9.38 15.62
C THR A 292 -9.64 10.68 15.15
N THR A 293 -9.45 10.86 13.85
CA THR A 293 -8.95 12.10 13.22
C THR A 293 -10.07 13.02 12.75
N GLY A 294 -11.33 12.55 12.77
CA GLY A 294 -12.48 13.25 12.17
C GLY A 294 -12.92 12.68 10.81
N ILE A 295 -12.17 11.71 10.26
CA ILE A 295 -12.46 11.09 8.96
C ILE A 295 -13.14 9.74 9.19
N ASN A 296 -14.44 9.66 8.92
CA ASN A 296 -15.21 8.43 9.15
C ASN A 296 -14.90 7.30 8.17
N ASP A 297 -14.54 7.66 6.94
CA ASP A 297 -14.20 6.77 5.85
C ASP A 297 -13.05 7.39 5.05
N PHE A 298 -11.91 6.68 4.96
CA PHE A 298 -10.74 7.21 4.26
C PHE A 298 -11.00 7.37 2.76
N GLN A 299 -11.85 6.54 2.16
CA GLN A 299 -12.13 6.54 0.72
C GLN A 299 -12.67 7.90 0.26
N THR A 300 -13.59 8.46 1.04
CA THR A 300 -14.29 9.70 0.68
C THR A 300 -13.76 10.94 1.38
N GLY A 301 -13.09 10.77 2.52
CA GLY A 301 -12.61 11.88 3.35
C GLY A 301 -11.14 12.25 3.11
N TRP A 302 -10.29 11.28 2.75
CA TRP A 302 -8.84 11.52 2.69
C TRP A 302 -8.43 12.48 1.58
N GLY A 303 -8.90 12.25 0.36
CA GLY A 303 -8.56 13.09 -0.80
C GLY A 303 -8.97 14.55 -0.64
N LYS A 304 -9.95 14.84 0.23
CA LYS A 304 -10.42 16.20 0.51
C LYS A 304 -9.57 16.95 1.51
N LEU A 305 -8.66 16.28 2.23
CA LEU A 305 -7.88 16.90 3.31
C LEU A 305 -6.85 17.91 2.78
N PHE A 306 -6.31 17.65 1.59
CA PHE A 306 -5.17 18.38 1.06
C PHE A 306 -5.57 19.14 -0.19
N GLU A 307 -5.09 20.37 -0.29
CA GLU A 307 -4.99 21.07 -1.57
C GLU A 307 -3.68 20.63 -2.23
N GLY A 308 -3.74 20.35 -3.53
CA GLY A 308 -2.58 19.81 -4.23
C GLY A 308 -2.84 19.52 -5.70
N LYS A 309 -1.77 19.09 -6.38
CA LYS A 309 -1.81 18.65 -7.77
C LYS A 309 -2.06 17.14 -7.90
N ALA A 310 -1.71 16.36 -6.88
CA ALA A 310 -1.91 14.92 -6.90
C ALA A 310 -3.37 14.55 -6.61
N MET A 311 -3.89 13.58 -7.36
CA MET A 311 -5.20 13.01 -7.14
C MET A 311 -5.15 11.97 -6.01
N PHE A 312 -6.29 11.74 -5.36
CA PHE A 312 -6.50 10.61 -4.49
C PHE A 312 -7.73 9.83 -4.94
N THR A 313 -7.60 8.53 -5.15
CA THR A 313 -8.72 7.64 -5.44
C THR A 313 -8.50 6.28 -4.81
N THR A 314 -9.52 5.44 -4.80
CA THR A 314 -9.50 4.11 -4.20
C THR A 314 -10.31 3.16 -5.06
N TRP A 315 -9.96 1.88 -5.01
CA TRP A 315 -10.82 0.81 -5.50
C TRP A 315 -10.66 -0.42 -4.61
N THR A 316 -11.61 -1.32 -4.72
CA THR A 316 -11.58 -2.59 -4.01
C THR A 316 -10.95 -3.67 -4.87
N HIS A 317 -10.39 -4.71 -4.25
CA HIS A 317 -9.92 -5.88 -4.98
C HIS A 317 -11.06 -6.54 -5.76
N GLN A 318 -12.26 -6.56 -5.18
CA GLN A 318 -13.48 -7.09 -5.77
C GLN A 318 -13.89 -6.33 -7.03
N GLU A 319 -13.85 -4.99 -7.01
CA GLU A 319 -14.10 -4.17 -8.19
C GLU A 319 -13.14 -4.50 -9.34
N TRP A 320 -11.84 -4.62 -9.04
CA TRP A 320 -10.86 -5.00 -10.06
C TRP A 320 -11.12 -6.40 -10.63
N VAL A 321 -11.31 -7.40 -9.77
CA VAL A 321 -11.52 -8.79 -10.19
C VAL A 321 -12.83 -8.93 -10.98
N GLN A 322 -13.89 -8.25 -10.54
CA GLN A 322 -15.16 -8.22 -11.25
C GLN A 322 -15.02 -7.55 -12.62
N PHE A 323 -14.26 -6.46 -12.71
CA PHE A 323 -14.01 -5.80 -13.99
C PHE A 323 -13.31 -6.74 -14.98
N VAL A 324 -12.35 -7.57 -14.52
CA VAL A 324 -11.72 -8.58 -15.39
C VAL A 324 -12.73 -9.62 -15.84
N ARG A 325 -13.61 -10.13 -14.97
CA ARG A 325 -14.65 -11.11 -15.35
C ARG A 325 -15.55 -10.58 -16.46
N ASP A 326 -15.94 -9.31 -16.36
CA ASP A 326 -16.88 -8.69 -17.28
C ASP A 326 -16.22 -8.31 -18.63
N ASN A 327 -14.87 -8.23 -18.67
CA ASN A 327 -14.13 -7.71 -19.81
C ASN A 327 -13.11 -8.68 -20.43
N GLN A 328 -12.90 -9.85 -19.84
CA GLN A 328 -12.07 -10.89 -20.43
C GLN A 328 -12.74 -11.50 -21.67
N VAL A 329 -11.92 -12.03 -22.58
CA VAL A 329 -12.39 -12.67 -23.81
C VAL A 329 -11.99 -14.14 -23.78
N ASN A 330 -12.91 -15.02 -24.17
CA ASN A 330 -12.68 -16.46 -24.31
C ASN A 330 -12.16 -17.18 -23.04
N GLY A 331 -12.41 -16.64 -21.84
CA GLY A 331 -11.98 -17.27 -20.59
C GLY A 331 -10.46 -17.29 -20.40
N GLU A 332 -9.72 -16.38 -21.03
CA GLU A 332 -8.24 -16.31 -20.96
C GLU A 332 -7.72 -16.32 -19.51
N PHE A 333 -8.48 -15.76 -18.56
CA PHE A 333 -8.06 -15.61 -17.17
C PHE A 333 -8.84 -16.50 -16.19
N ASP A 334 -9.56 -17.53 -16.67
CA ASP A 334 -10.41 -18.36 -15.81
C ASP A 334 -9.63 -19.07 -14.68
N GLU A 335 -8.43 -19.58 -14.95
CA GLU A 335 -7.58 -20.19 -13.91
C GLU A 335 -7.12 -19.18 -12.85
N TRP A 336 -6.77 -17.97 -13.27
CA TRP A 336 -6.38 -16.90 -12.35
C TRP A 336 -7.58 -16.41 -11.53
N LEU A 337 -8.74 -16.25 -12.16
CA LEU A 337 -9.97 -15.85 -11.50
C LEU A 337 -10.46 -16.91 -10.51
N GLU A 338 -10.38 -18.20 -10.85
CA GLU A 338 -10.72 -19.28 -9.92
C GLU A 338 -9.73 -19.32 -8.75
N TYR A 339 -8.42 -19.15 -9.00
CA TYR A 339 -7.44 -19.01 -7.93
C TYR A 339 -7.77 -17.85 -6.98
N LEU A 340 -8.11 -16.66 -7.50
CA LEU A 340 -8.46 -15.50 -6.67
C LEU A 340 -9.76 -15.73 -5.89
N LYS A 341 -10.73 -16.43 -6.48
CA LYS A 341 -11.97 -16.83 -5.82
C LYS A 341 -11.71 -17.84 -4.70
N GLU A 342 -10.97 -18.90 -4.94
CA GLU A 342 -10.65 -19.92 -3.93
C GLU A 342 -9.80 -19.35 -2.81
N ARG A 343 -8.80 -18.55 -3.15
CA ARG A 343 -7.85 -18.01 -2.19
C ARG A 343 -8.38 -16.81 -1.45
N TYR A 344 -8.95 -15.83 -2.13
CA TYR A 344 -9.32 -14.54 -1.52
C TYR A 344 -10.81 -14.30 -1.46
N TYR A 345 -11.62 -15.15 -2.10
CA TYR A 345 -13.07 -14.97 -2.22
C TYR A 345 -13.39 -13.62 -2.87
N TYR A 346 -12.62 -13.25 -3.90
CA TYR A 346 -12.91 -12.12 -4.79
C TYR A 346 -13.74 -12.58 -5.97
#